data_AF-A0A5B2YHA9-F1
#
_entry.id   AF-A0A5B2YHA9-F1
#
_cell.length_a   1.000
_cell.length_b   1.000
_cell.length_c   1.000
_cell.angle_alpha   90.00
_cell.angle_beta   90.00
_cell.angle_gamma   90.00
#
_symmetry.space_group_name_H-M   'P 1'
#
loop_
_entity.id
_entity.type
_entity.pdbx_description
1 polymer ?
#
loop_
_entity_poly.entity_id
_entity_poly.type
_entity_poly.pdbx_seq_one_letter_code
_entity_poly.pdbx_strand_id
1 'polypeptide(L)'
;FNNNDATLEEQQAAQQLLDQAVATAKQNINAADTNQEVAQAKDQGTQNIVVIQPATQVKTDARNAVNDKAREAITNINATPGA
;
A
#
# COMPACT_ATOMS: atom_id res chain seq x y z
N PHE A 1 3.72 8.44 -5.02
CA PHE A 1 2.74 7.35 -5.02
C PHE A 1 1.65 7.66 -6.04
N ASN A 2 1.42 6.84 -7.05
CA ASN A 2 0.28 7.02 -7.96
C ASN A 2 -0.54 5.73 -8.00
N ASN A 3 -1.11 5.37 -6.85
CA ASN A 3 -1.97 4.20 -6.69
C ASN A 3 -3.42 4.67 -6.67
N ASN A 4 -4.12 4.57 -7.81
CA ASN A 4 -5.51 5.01 -7.94
C ASN A 4 -6.46 4.22 -7.02
N ASP A 5 -6.02 3.04 -6.57
CA ASP A 5 -6.78 2.12 -5.74
C ASP A 5 -6.60 2.34 -4.22
N ALA A 6 -5.75 3.28 -3.78
CA ALA A 6 -5.59 3.65 -2.38
C ALA A 6 -6.49 4.84 -1.98
N THR A 7 -7.02 4.87 -0.75
CA THR A 7 -7.64 6.08 -0.19
C THR A 7 -6.60 7.13 0.20
N LEU A 8 -7.06 8.31 0.62
CA LEU A 8 -6.16 9.36 1.10
C LEU A 8 -5.48 8.94 2.40
N GLU A 9 -6.21 8.30 3.31
CA GLU A 9 -5.69 7.79 4.58
C GLU A 9 -4.64 6.71 4.37
N GLU A 10 -4.88 5.76 3.46
CA GLU A 10 -3.92 4.70 3.11
C GLU A 10 -2.64 5.28 2.46
N GLN A 11 -2.80 6.34 1.65
CA GLN A 11 -1.65 7.07 1.08
C GLN A 11 -0.87 7.84 2.14
N GLN A 12 -1.55 8.52 3.06
CA GLN A 12 -0.91 9.24 4.16
C GLN A 12 -0.15 8.28 5.08
N ALA A 13 -0.73 7.13 5.40
CA ALA A 13 -0.04 6.10 6.19
C ALA A 13 1.24 5.61 5.50
N ALA A 14 1.20 5.35 4.18
CA ALA A 14 2.41 4.97 3.44
C ALA A 14 3.44 6.10 3.36
N GLN A 15 3.01 7.36 3.26
CA GLN A 15 3.92 8.50 3.32
C GLN A 15 4.60 8.61 4.69
N GLN A 16 3.86 8.42 5.79
CA GLN A 16 4.45 8.42 7.13
C GLN A 16 5.47 7.28 7.31
N LEU A 17 5.17 6.09 6.81
CA LEU A 17 6.12 4.96 6.81
C LEU A 17 7.36 5.27 5.98
N LEU A 18 7.19 5.91 4.81
CA LEU A 18 8.30 6.35 3.97
C LEU A 18 9.19 7.36 4.69
N ASP A 19 8.59 8.38 5.30
CA ASP A 19 9.32 9.42 6.03
C ASP A 19 10.12 8.81 7.20
N GLN A 20 9.51 7.87 7.93
CA GLN A 20 10.17 7.13 9.00
C GLN A 20 11.34 6.28 8.48
N ALA A 21 11.15 5.53 7.38
CA ALA A 21 12.20 4.73 6.79
C ALA A 21 13.38 5.58 6.30
N VAL A 22 13.10 6.75 5.69
CA VAL A 22 14.11 7.72 5.27
C VAL A 22 14.86 8.28 6.48
N ALA A 23 14.16 8.64 7.56
CA ALA A 23 14.78 9.16 8.77
C ALA A 23 15.71 8.11 9.40
N THR A 24 15.24 6.87 9.55
CA THR A 24 16.04 5.76 10.08
C THR A 24 17.26 5.46 9.20
N ALA A 25 17.10 5.43 7.87
CA ALA A 25 18.23 5.22 6.96
C ALA A 25 19.31 6.31 7.13
N LYS A 26 18.90 7.58 7.21
CA LYS A 26 19.83 8.70 7.46
C LYS A 26 20.51 8.59 8.82
N GLN A 27 19.77 8.22 9.87
CA GLN A 27 20.35 8.03 11.20
C GLN A 27 21.41 6.92 11.19
N ASN A 28 21.13 5.79 10.54
CA ASN A 28 22.08 4.67 10.45
C ASN A 28 23.35 5.06 9.67
N ILE A 29 23.21 5.83 8.59
CA ILE A 29 24.36 6.36 7.84
C ILE A 29 25.19 7.31 8.71
N ASN A 30 24.55 8.19 9.47
CA ASN A 30 25.25 9.14 10.34
C ASN A 30 25.96 8.45 11.52
N ALA A 31 25.47 7.30 11.96
CA ALA A 31 26.04 6.53 13.06
C ALA A 31 27.14 5.55 12.60
N ALA A 32 27.38 5.41 11.30
CA ALA A 32 28.42 4.53 10.75
C ALA A 32 29.82 5.18 10.86
N ASP A 33 30.80 4.43 11.36
CA ASP A 33 32.16 4.91 11.59
C ASP A 33 33.09 4.62 10.40
N THR A 34 32.73 3.63 9.58
CA THR A 34 33.55 3.17 8.45
C THR A 34 32.81 3.26 7.11
N ASN A 35 33.59 3.33 6.02
CA ASN A 35 33.04 3.31 4.66
C ASN A 35 32.20 2.05 4.38
N GLN A 36 32.58 0.92 4.96
CA GLN A 36 31.84 -0.34 4.80
C GLN A 36 30.47 -0.25 5.48
N GLU A 37 30.40 0.27 6.70
CA GLU A 37 29.14 0.45 7.42
C GLU A 37 28.23 1.46 6.74
N VAL A 38 28.79 2.55 6.19
CA VAL A 38 28.02 3.51 5.38
C VAL A 38 27.40 2.83 4.16
N ALA A 39 28.16 1.99 3.46
CA ALA A 39 27.64 1.25 2.30
C ALA A 39 26.51 0.28 2.69
N GLN A 40 26.68 -0.46 3.80
CA GLN A 40 25.65 -1.35 4.32
C GLN A 40 24.39 -0.60 4.75
N ALA A 41 24.52 0.52 5.47
CA ALA A 41 23.40 1.35 5.89
C ALA A 41 22.63 1.93 4.69
N LYS A 42 23.33 2.34 3.64
CA LYS A 42 22.74 2.79 2.36
C LYS A 42 21.96 1.65 1.70
N ASP A 43 22.55 0.48 1.57
CA ASP A 43 21.91 -0.67 0.91
C ASP A 43 20.68 -1.16 1.69
N GLN A 44 20.75 -1.17 3.03
CA GLN A 44 19.59 -1.51 3.86
C GLN A 44 18.49 -0.43 3.77
N GLY A 45 18.87 0.85 3.83
CA GLY A 45 17.94 1.97 3.74
C GLY A 45 17.18 1.98 2.41
N THR A 46 17.88 1.75 1.30
CA THR A 46 17.25 1.69 -0.04
C THR A 46 16.30 0.51 -0.18
N GLN A 47 16.66 -0.68 0.33
CA GLN A 47 15.77 -1.84 0.36
C GLN A 47 14.51 -1.59 1.18
N ASN A 48 14.64 -0.93 2.35
CA ASN A 48 13.48 -0.63 3.19
C ASN A 48 12.54 0.39 2.53
N ILE A 49 13.09 1.37 1.80
CA ILE A 49 12.30 2.40 1.12
C ILE A 49 11.54 1.85 -0.09
N VAL A 50 12.17 0.99 -0.91
CA VAL A 50 11.58 0.54 -2.19
C VAL A 50 10.33 -0.33 -2.01
N VAL A 51 10.19 -0.99 -0.85
CA VAL A 51 9.06 -1.87 -0.56
C VAL A 51 7.83 -1.13 -0.01
N ILE A 52 7.94 0.16 0.31
CA ILE A 52 6.84 0.94 0.89
C ILE A 52 5.84 1.32 -0.20
N GLN A 53 4.61 0.83 -0.06
CA GLN A 53 3.50 1.14 -0.95
C GLN A 53 2.21 1.39 -0.16
N PRO A 54 1.31 2.24 -0.66
CA PRO A 54 0.00 2.45 -0.04
C PRO A 54 -0.86 1.19 -0.15
N ALA A 55 -1.57 0.90 0.94
CA ALA A 55 -2.63 -0.10 0.93
C ALA A 55 -3.76 0.31 -0.04
N THR A 56 -4.49 -0.67 -0.54
CA THR A 56 -5.61 -0.48 -1.50
C THR A 56 -6.87 -1.17 -1.03
N GLN A 57 -7.00 -1.42 0.27
CA GLN A 57 -8.01 -2.32 0.82
C GLN A 57 -9.39 -1.69 0.67
N VAL A 58 -9.54 -0.43 1.10
CA VAL A 58 -10.85 0.20 1.23
C VAL A 58 -11.58 0.36 -0.11
N LYS A 59 -10.90 0.85 -1.16
CA LYS A 59 -11.53 0.98 -2.49
C LYS A 59 -11.75 -0.39 -3.16
N THR A 60 -10.87 -1.36 -2.91
CA THR A 60 -11.02 -2.70 -3.48
C THR A 60 -12.22 -3.41 -2.88
N ASP A 61 -12.38 -3.36 -1.56
CA ASP A 61 -13.53 -3.95 -0.86
C ASP A 61 -14.85 -3.31 -1.28
N ALA A 62 -14.89 -1.98 -1.40
CA ALA A 62 -16.08 -1.28 -1.86
C ALA A 62 -16.49 -1.71 -3.28
N ARG A 63 -15.55 -1.84 -4.22
CA ARG A 63 -15.83 -2.34 -5.57
C ARG A 63 -16.31 -3.79 -5.56
N ASN A 64 -15.73 -4.64 -4.72
CA ASN A 64 -16.13 -6.05 -4.60
C ASN A 64 -17.57 -6.16 -4.09
N ALA A 65 -17.91 -5.44 -3.01
CA ALA A 65 -19.26 -5.45 -2.44
C ALA A 65 -20.33 -5.00 -3.45
N VAL A 66 -20.04 -3.99 -4.27
CA VAL A 66 -20.95 -3.55 -5.35
C VAL A 66 -21.11 -4.62 -6.43
N ASN A 67 -20.03 -5.25 -6.85
CA ASN A 67 -20.08 -6.33 -7.83
C ASN A 67 -20.88 -7.54 -7.31
N ASP A 68 -20.69 -7.91 -6.05
CA ASP A 68 -21.41 -9.02 -5.43
C ASP A 68 -22.91 -8.75 -5.39
N LYS A 69 -23.31 -7.52 -5.03
CA LYS A 69 -24.73 -7.12 -5.06
C LYS A 69 -25.32 -7.09 -6.47
N ALA A 70 -24.55 -6.67 -7.47
CA ALA A 70 -24.99 -6.75 -8.86
C ALA A 70 -25.21 -8.20 -9.31
N ARG A 71 -24.32 -9.12 -8.92
CA ARG A 71 -24.44 -10.56 -9.24
C ARG A 71 -25.64 -11.21 -8.54
N GLU A 72 -25.91 -10.84 -7.29
CA GLU A 72 -27.09 -11.27 -6.54
C GLU A 72 -28.38 -10.83 -7.26
N ALA A 73 -28.45 -9.55 -7.67
CA ALA A 73 -29.59 -9.02 -8.39
C ALA A 73 -29.83 -9.74 -9.74
N ILE A 74 -28.78 -9.97 -10.53
CA ILE A 74 -28.87 -10.72 -11.80
C ILE A 74 -29.36 -12.15 -11.55
N THR A 75 -28.87 -12.81 -10.49
CA THR A 75 -29.31 -14.16 -10.12
C THR A 75 -30.80 -14.17 -9.79
N ASN A 76 -31.28 -13.20 -9.01
CA ASN A 76 -32.69 -13.10 -8.63
C ASN A 76 -33.60 -12.82 -9.85
N ILE A 77 -33.18 -11.96 -10.78
CA ILE A 77 -33.90 -11.70 -12.04
C ILE A 77 -34.02 -12.99 -12.85
N ASN A 78 -32.91 -13.71 -13.03
CA ASN A 78 -32.89 -14.96 -13.80
C ASN A 78 -33.61 -16.12 -13.10
N ALA A 79 -33.70 -16.10 -11.77
CA ALA A 79 -34.45 -17.06 -10.96
C ALA A 79 -35.97 -16.82 -10.99
N THR A 80 -36.45 -15.81 -11.72
CA THR A 80 -37.88 -15.58 -11.96
C THR A 80 -38.25 -16.04 -13.39
N PRO A 81 -38.39 -17.34 -13.67
CA PRO A 81 -38.89 -17.80 -14.95
C PRO A 81 -40.40 -17.55 -15.00
N GLY A 82 -40.82 -16.42 -15.57
CA GLY A 82 -42.20 -16.12 -15.97
C GLY A 82 -43.29 -16.41 -14.93
N ALA A 83 -43.70 -15.39 -14.19
CA ALA A 83 -45.08 -15.33 -13.66
C ALA A 83 -45.99 -14.70 -14.71
#